data_AF-A0A1B6C8Y6-F1
#
_entry.id   AF-A0A1B6C8Y6-F1
#
_cell.length_a   1.000
_cell.length_b   1.000
_cell.length_c   1.000
_cell.angle_alpha   90.00
_cell.angle_beta   90.00
_cell.angle_gamma   90.00
#
_symmetry.space_group_name_H-M   'P 1'
#
loop_
_entity.id
_entity.type
_entity.pdbx_description
1 polymer ?
#
loop_
_entity_poly.entity_id
_entity_poly.type
_entity_poly.pdbx_seq_one_letter_code
_entity_poly.pdbx_strand_id
1 'polypeptide(L)'
;MEQEEISALTNNVFLFKEALKRLTDICIPAEQDVQKYGTAHERLSNVLRILKNILSTYPELQSTEILLKTQNLILHIQDFDPDDNEKNKELYEYVSQLATAFSVRYVHNLCNFLNF
;
A
#
# COMPACT_ATOMS: atom_id res chain seq x y z
N MET A 1 -5.58 -16.71 16.03
CA MET A 1 -4.69 -15.55 16.15
C MET A 1 -4.28 -15.41 17.60
N GLU A 2 -3.04 -15.73 17.93
CA GLU A 2 -2.47 -15.51 19.25
C GLU A 2 -2.10 -14.03 19.42
N GLN A 3 -1.91 -13.56 20.67
CA GLN A 3 -1.64 -12.15 20.96
C GLN A 3 -0.33 -11.64 20.30
N GLU A 4 0.62 -12.55 20.10
CA GLU A 4 1.87 -12.31 19.35
C GLU A 4 1.60 -12.13 17.84
N GLU A 5 0.65 -12.89 17.27
CA GLU A 5 0.25 -12.74 15.86
C GLU A 5 -0.48 -11.42 15.62
N ILE A 6 -1.31 -10.94 16.56
CA ILE A 6 -1.97 -9.63 16.49
C ILE A 6 -0.94 -8.51 16.54
N SER A 7 0.07 -8.65 17.41
CA SER A 7 1.15 -7.67 17.55
C SER A 7 2.01 -7.60 16.29
N ALA A 8 2.38 -8.77 15.73
CA ALA A 8 3.11 -8.87 14.48
C ALA A 8 2.29 -8.29 13.30
N LEU A 9 0.99 -8.59 13.23
CA LEU A 9 0.12 -8.06 12.20
C LEU A 9 0.03 -6.53 12.31
N THR A 10 -0.24 -6.00 13.50
CA THR A 10 -0.34 -4.55 13.75
C THR A 10 0.95 -3.83 13.35
N ASN A 11 2.11 -4.42 13.65
CA ASN A 11 3.40 -3.86 13.23
C ASN A 11 3.55 -3.86 11.70
N ASN A 12 3.19 -4.96 11.01
CA ASN A 12 3.23 -5.00 9.56
C ASN A 12 2.24 -3.98 8.93
N VAL A 13 1.05 -3.80 9.49
CA VAL A 13 0.09 -2.78 9.05
C VAL A 13 0.63 -1.37 9.25
N PHE A 14 1.33 -1.12 10.36
CA PHE A 14 2.01 0.15 10.60
C PHE A 14 3.10 0.40 9.54
N LEU A 15 3.95 -0.59 9.26
CA LEU A 15 4.98 -0.50 8.21
C LEU A 15 4.36 -0.28 6.82
N PHE A 16 3.24 -0.95 6.53
CA PHE A 16 2.52 -0.77 5.26
C PHE A 16 1.98 0.65 5.12
N LYS A 17 1.33 1.19 6.16
CA LYS A 17 0.88 2.58 6.22
C LYS A 17 2.03 3.56 6.03
N GLU A 18 3.17 3.32 6.66
CA GLU A 18 4.34 4.18 6.53
C GLU A 18 4.89 4.16 5.09
N ALA A 19 4.95 2.99 4.47
CA ALA A 19 5.39 2.84 3.08
C ALA A 19 4.43 3.54 2.10
N LEU A 20 3.12 3.42 2.30
CA LEU A 20 2.11 4.13 1.51
C LEU A 20 2.26 5.66 1.68
N LYS A 21 2.48 6.15 2.90
CA LYS A 21 2.70 7.58 3.15
C LYS A 21 3.93 8.10 2.40
N ARG A 22 5.04 7.37 2.44
CA ARG A 22 6.25 7.72 1.68
C ARG A 22 6.01 7.69 0.17
N LEU A 23 5.11 6.82 -0.31
CA LEU A 23 4.68 6.79 -1.71
C LEU A 23 3.73 7.95 -2.05
N THR A 24 2.96 8.49 -1.10
CA THR A 24 2.17 9.70 -1.35
C THR A 24 3.02 10.97 -1.29
N ASP A 25 4.11 10.98 -0.52
CA ASP A 25 5.01 12.15 -0.43
C ASP A 25 5.68 12.48 -1.78
N ILE A 26 5.89 11.50 -2.65
CA ILE A 26 6.42 11.74 -4.02
C ILE A 26 5.40 12.36 -4.97
N CYS A 27 4.09 12.22 -4.68
CA CYS A 27 3.01 12.83 -5.46
C CYS A 27 2.89 14.34 -5.18
N ILE A 28 3.55 14.83 -4.12
CA ILE A 28 3.61 16.26 -3.82
C ILE A 28 4.68 16.88 -4.73
N PRO A 29 4.35 17.93 -5.50
CA PRO A 29 5.32 18.64 -6.33
C PRO A 29 6.30 19.43 -5.46
N ALA A 30 7.30 18.74 -4.90
CA ALA A 30 8.56 19.36 -4.51
C ALA A 30 9.41 19.59 -5.77
N GLU A 31 10.23 20.64 -5.80
CA GLU A 31 10.98 21.07 -6.99
C GLU A 31 11.71 19.91 -7.70
N GLN A 32 11.69 19.99 -9.04
CA GLN A 32 12.12 18.98 -10.02
C GLN A 32 13.36 18.19 -9.59
N ASP A 33 13.18 16.90 -9.33
CA ASP A 33 14.30 16.01 -9.07
C ASP A 33 14.13 14.75 -9.91
N VAL A 34 15.05 14.54 -10.85
CA VAL A 34 15.13 13.34 -11.68
C VAL A 34 15.26 12.07 -10.80
N GLN A 35 15.63 12.23 -9.53
CA GLN A 35 15.60 11.18 -8.51
C GLN A 35 14.19 10.70 -8.11
N LYS A 36 13.12 11.45 -8.40
CA LYS A 36 11.75 11.07 -8.05
C LYS A 36 11.32 9.77 -8.70
N TYR A 37 11.76 9.50 -9.93
CA TYR A 37 11.39 8.29 -10.67
C TYR A 37 11.97 7.02 -10.02
N GLY A 38 13.27 7.05 -9.70
CA GLY A 38 13.93 5.97 -8.97
C GLY A 38 13.34 5.79 -7.57
N THR A 39 13.03 6.91 -6.90
CA THR A 39 12.40 6.91 -5.58
C THR A 39 10.99 6.31 -5.64
N ALA A 40 10.18 6.60 -6.67
CA ALA A 40 8.83 6.08 -6.82
C ALA A 40 8.79 4.56 -6.97
N HIS A 41 9.64 4.03 -7.84
CA HIS A 41 9.78 2.58 -8.01
C HIS A 41 10.30 1.89 -6.74
N GLU A 42 11.24 2.51 -6.02
CA GLU A 42 11.75 1.99 -4.75
C GLU A 42 10.66 1.99 -3.67
N ARG A 43 9.90 3.09 -3.53
CA ARG A 43 8.78 3.21 -2.58
C ARG A 43 7.71 2.18 -2.89
N LEU A 44 7.30 2.02 -4.16
CA LEU A 44 6.35 0.99 -4.55
C LEU A 44 6.89 -0.40 -4.22
N SER A 45 8.14 -0.70 -4.58
CA SER A 45 8.75 -1.99 -4.30
C SER A 45 8.70 -2.31 -2.80
N ASN A 46 8.90 -1.31 -1.94
CA ASN A 46 8.77 -1.47 -0.50
C ASN A 46 7.31 -1.73 -0.07
N VAL A 47 6.34 -0.97 -0.61
CA VAL A 47 4.89 -1.19 -0.38
C VAL A 47 4.49 -2.62 -0.77
N LEU A 48 4.87 -3.06 -1.97
CA LEU A 48 4.59 -4.39 -2.50
C LEU A 48 5.26 -5.49 -1.67
N ARG A 49 6.49 -5.27 -1.21
CA ARG A 49 7.19 -6.24 -0.37
C ARG A 49 6.49 -6.44 0.96
N ILE A 50 6.09 -5.34 1.62
CA ILE A 50 5.35 -5.40 2.89
C ILE A 50 3.97 -6.04 2.67
N LEU A 51 3.25 -5.63 1.62
CA LEU A 51 1.96 -6.21 1.29
C LEU A 51 2.07 -7.71 1.03
N LYS A 52 3.03 -8.14 0.21
CA LYS A 52 3.29 -9.56 -0.05
C LYS A 52 3.64 -10.33 1.22
N ASN A 53 4.43 -9.74 2.12
CA ASN A 53 4.73 -10.33 3.42
C ASN A 53 3.46 -10.54 4.25
N ILE A 54 2.62 -9.50 4.36
CA ILE A 54 1.33 -9.60 5.06
C ILE A 54 0.45 -10.68 4.45
N LEU A 55 0.27 -10.68 3.13
CA LEU A 55 -0.60 -11.64 2.45
C LEU A 55 -0.07 -13.07 2.54
N SER A 56 1.25 -13.26 2.54
CA SER A 56 1.87 -14.58 2.70
C SER A 56 1.75 -15.11 4.12
N THR A 57 1.81 -14.24 5.13
CA THR A 57 1.67 -14.62 6.54
C THR A 57 0.20 -14.77 6.94
N TYR A 58 -0.68 -13.95 6.37
CA TYR A 58 -2.11 -13.89 6.69
C TYR A 58 -2.95 -14.05 5.41
N PRO A 59 -3.10 -15.28 4.89
CA PRO A 59 -3.85 -15.54 3.66
C PRO A 59 -5.34 -15.15 3.77
N GLU A 60 -5.90 -15.07 4.97
CA GLU A 60 -7.24 -14.54 5.25
C GLU A 60 -7.41 -13.04 4.92
N LEU A 61 -6.31 -12.28 4.89
CA LEU A 61 -6.29 -10.90 4.41
C LEU A 61 -6.20 -10.81 2.89
N GLN A 62 -5.88 -11.91 2.20
CA GLN A 62 -5.84 -11.94 0.74
C GLN A 62 -7.26 -11.80 0.18
N SER A 63 -7.46 -10.74 -0.59
CA SER A 63 -8.69 -10.48 -1.33
C SER A 63 -8.36 -10.19 -2.77
N THR A 64 -9.17 -10.70 -3.70
CA THR A 64 -9.09 -10.38 -5.13
C THR A 64 -9.10 -8.88 -5.35
N GLU A 65 -9.86 -8.13 -4.54
CA GLU A 65 -9.89 -6.66 -4.61
C GLU A 65 -8.53 -6.02 -4.30
N ILE A 66 -7.84 -6.50 -3.25
CA ILE A 66 -6.51 -5.98 -2.87
C ILE A 66 -5.50 -6.29 -3.97
N LEU A 67 -5.55 -7.50 -4.54
CA LEU A 67 -4.66 -7.91 -5.63
C LEU A 67 -4.88 -7.08 -6.90
N LEU A 68 -6.13 -6.82 -7.28
CA LEU A 68 -6.47 -5.97 -8.42
C LEU A 68 -6.01 -4.53 -8.22
N LYS A 69 -6.28 -3.93 -7.04
CA LYS A 69 -5.83 -2.57 -6.71
C LYS A 69 -4.29 -2.47 -6.72
N THR A 70 -3.62 -3.53 -6.28
CA THR A 70 -2.16 -3.63 -6.33
C THR A 70 -1.63 -3.71 -7.76
N GLN A 71 -2.26 -4.51 -8.62
CA GLN A 71 -1.91 -4.57 -10.05
C GLN A 71 -2.11 -3.22 -10.73
N ASN A 72 -3.24 -2.54 -10.48
CA ASN A 72 -3.48 -1.20 -11.03
C ASN A 72 -2.43 -0.20 -10.57
N LEU A 73 -2.04 -0.24 -9.29
CA LEU A 73 -0.99 0.61 -8.74
C LEU A 73 0.37 0.38 -9.44
N ILE A 74 0.70 -0.89 -9.74
CA ILE A 74 1.92 -1.24 -10.47
C ILE A 74 1.89 -0.64 -11.89
N LEU A 75 0.78 -0.79 -12.60
CA LEU A 75 0.62 -0.27 -13.95
C LEU A 75 0.77 1.26 -13.99
N HIS A 76 0.21 1.97 -13.01
CA HIS A 76 0.31 3.43 -12.94
C HIS A 76 1.70 3.93 -12.55
N ILE A 77 2.45 3.16 -11.78
CA ILE A 77 3.86 3.50 -11.50
C ILE A 77 4.76 3.20 -12.69
N GLN A 78 4.44 2.19 -13.50
CA GLN A 78 5.14 1.96 -14.77
C GLN A 78 4.93 3.09 -15.77
N ASP A 79 3.78 3.76 -15.72
CA ASP A 79 3.44 4.92 -16.56
C ASP A 79 3.58 6.26 -15.81
N PHE A 80 4.28 6.25 -14.66
CA PHE A 80 4.47 7.44 -13.81
C PHE A 80 5.17 8.54 -14.60
N ASP A 81 4.69 9.77 -14.52
CA ASP A 81 5.38 10.90 -15.11
C ASP A 81 5.44 12.03 -14.07
N PRO A 82 6.63 12.37 -13.55
CA PRO A 82 6.78 13.36 -12.50
C PRO A 82 6.38 14.77 -12.95
N ASP A 83 6.36 15.03 -14.27
CA ASP A 83 5.95 16.30 -14.86
C ASP A 83 4.44 16.31 -15.19
N ASP A 84 3.77 15.15 -15.13
CA ASP A 84 2.32 15.00 -15.32
C ASP A 84 1.58 15.01 -13.97
N ASN A 85 1.05 16.18 -13.63
CA ASN A 85 0.28 16.37 -12.40
C ASN A 85 -1.02 15.54 -12.35
N GLU A 86 -1.59 15.19 -13.50
CA GLU A 86 -2.83 14.40 -13.56
C GLU A 86 -2.53 12.94 -13.18
N LYS A 87 -1.48 12.36 -13.76
CA LYS A 87 -0.99 11.02 -13.38
C LYS A 87 -0.54 10.95 -11.93
N ASN A 88 0.11 11.98 -11.40
CA ASN A 88 0.49 12.05 -9.98
C ASN A 88 -0.72 12.01 -9.05
N LYS A 89 -1.80 12.70 -9.43
CA LYS A 89 -3.05 12.71 -8.68
C LYS A 89 -3.77 11.37 -8.77
N GLU A 90 -3.84 10.78 -9.96
CA GLU A 90 -4.37 9.42 -10.14
C GLU A 90 -3.61 8.43 -9.28
N LEU A 91 -2.27 8.45 -9.32
CA LEU A 91 -1.44 7.57 -8.50
C LEU A 91 -1.79 7.69 -7.01
N TYR A 92 -1.93 8.91 -6.49
CA TYR A 92 -2.36 9.14 -5.11
C TYR A 92 -3.73 8.51 -4.81
N GLU A 93 -4.69 8.63 -5.72
CA GLU A 93 -6.01 8.00 -5.59
C GLU A 93 -5.91 6.47 -5.54
N TYR A 94 -5.08 5.85 -6.39
CA TYR A 94 -4.86 4.39 -6.35
C TYR A 94 -4.21 3.93 -5.05
N VAL A 95 -3.21 4.67 -4.55
CA VAL A 95 -2.58 4.41 -3.25
C VAL A 95 -3.62 4.47 -2.12
N SER A 96 -4.46 5.51 -2.12
CA SER A 96 -5.53 5.69 -1.13
C SER A 96 -6.61 4.60 -1.20
N GLN A 97 -6.97 4.18 -2.43
CA GLN A 97 -7.90 3.07 -2.65
C GLN A 97 -7.35 1.73 -2.14
N LEU A 98 -6.07 1.44 -2.40
CA LEU A 98 -5.41 0.24 -1.88
C LEU A 98 -5.37 0.25 -0.35
N ALA A 99 -5.00 1.39 0.25
CA ALA A 99 -4.97 1.56 1.70
C ALA A 99 -6.36 1.34 2.33
N THR A 100 -7.40 1.87 1.69
CA THR A 100 -8.80 1.73 2.13
C THR A 100 -9.25 0.28 2.06
N ALA A 101 -9.05 -0.39 0.93
CA ALA A 101 -9.44 -1.80 0.75
C ALA A 101 -8.72 -2.72 1.75
N PHE A 102 -7.43 -2.47 1.97
CA PHE A 102 -6.64 -3.20 2.96
C PHE A 102 -7.17 -2.94 4.39
N SER A 103 -7.47 -1.69 4.75
CA SER A 103 -8.00 -1.32 6.07
C SER A 103 -9.35 -2.00 6.34
N VAL A 104 -10.27 -1.99 5.38
CA VAL A 104 -11.57 -2.68 5.50
C VAL A 104 -11.36 -4.17 5.77
N ARG A 105 -10.43 -4.82 5.07
CA ARG A 105 -10.15 -6.24 5.27
C ARG A 105 -9.50 -6.52 6.62
N TYR A 106 -8.56 -5.68 7.04
CA TYR A 106 -7.91 -5.77 8.35
C TYR A 106 -8.93 -5.64 9.49
N VAL A 107 -9.77 -4.60 9.46
CA VAL A 107 -10.82 -4.37 10.47
C VAL A 107 -11.84 -5.51 10.47
N HIS A 108 -12.24 -6.00 9.30
CA HIS A 108 -13.16 -7.16 9.23
C HIS A 108 -12.60 -8.40 9.92
N ASN A 109 -11.32 -8.71 9.72
CA ASN A 109 -10.68 -9.85 10.38
C ASN A 109 -10.52 -9.65 11.89
N LEU A 110 -10.19 -8.43 12.32
CA LEU A 110 -10.13 -8.07 13.74
C LEU A 110 -11.49 -8.16 14.43
N CYS A 111 -12.56 -7.67 13.79
CA CYS A 111 -13.92 -7.79 14.31
C CYS A 111 -14.38 -9.24 14.39
N ASN A 112 -14.08 -10.07 13.39
CA ASN A 112 -14.40 -11.50 13.46
C ASN A 112 -13.64 -12.21 14.60
N PHE A 113 -12.41 -11.77 14.88
CA PHE A 113 -11.62 -12.32 15.97
C PHE A 113 -12.13 -11.91 17.37
N LEU A 114 -12.59 -10.66 17.55
CA LEU A 114 -13.07 -10.15 18.84
C LEU A 114 -14.53 -10.53 19.18
N ASN A 115 -15.27 -11.15 18.26
CA ASN A 115 -16.65 -11.61 18.49
C ASN A 115 -16.74 -13.04 19.06
N PHE A 116 -15.67 -13.54 19.70
CA PHE A 116 -15.63 -14.82 20.41
C PHE A 116 -15.46 -14.63 21.91
#